data_AF-A0A6I2KU73-F1
#
_entry.id   AF-A0A6I2KU73-F1
#
_cell.length_a   1.000
_cell.length_b   1.000
_cell.length_c   1.000
_cell.angle_alpha   90.00
_cell.angle_beta   90.00
_cell.angle_gamma   90.00
#
_symmetry.space_group_name_H-M   'P 1'
#
loop_
_entity.id
_entity.type
_entity.pdbx_description
1 polymer ?
#
loop_
_entity_poly.entity_id
_entity_poly.type
_entity_poly.pdbx_seq_one_letter_code
_entity_poly.pdbx_strand_id
1 'polypeptide(L)'
;MELITSKLIQLYQGEQFDDRAQWHAGNGPVRYLDAIERLQYRIRIAGGLLWDVTGTQLDTSNGGLGSDAMGHAIYVLDAMGNLYCSGVHQYYRFHHSSFVAGAPVACAGEIDVLSGMLIYLNNRSGHYLPSTLQLRQFCEYLRSMGIECPDVENFDGDFQS
;
A
#
# COMPACT_ATOMS: atom_id res chain seq x y z
N MET A 1 -12.23 -15.61 -6.36
CA MET A 1 -12.26 -15.43 -4.89
C MET A 1 -12.80 -14.05 -4.62
N GLU A 2 -13.76 -13.90 -3.71
CA GLU A 2 -14.26 -12.59 -3.29
C GLU A 2 -13.35 -12.06 -2.17
N LEU A 3 -12.88 -10.81 -2.29
CA LEU A 3 -11.97 -10.18 -1.32
C LEU A 3 -12.78 -9.47 -0.24
N ILE A 4 -12.49 -9.73 1.04
CA ILE A 4 -13.11 -8.96 2.13
C ILE A 4 -12.40 -7.61 2.27
N THR A 5 -13.17 -6.53 2.47
CA THR A 5 -12.63 -5.16 2.47
C THR A 5 -12.70 -4.49 3.83
N SER A 6 -11.66 -3.73 4.18
CA SER A 6 -11.60 -2.87 5.36
C SER A 6 -12.05 -1.47 4.96
N LYS A 7 -12.82 -0.83 5.83
CA LYS A 7 -13.14 0.59 5.70
C LYS A 7 -12.07 1.39 6.41
N LEU A 8 -11.80 2.58 5.89
CA LEU A 8 -11.04 3.58 6.62
C LEU A 8 -11.73 3.87 7.96
N ILE A 9 -10.99 3.87 9.08
CA ILE A 9 -11.58 4.15 10.40
C ILE A 9 -12.17 5.56 10.45
N GLN A 10 -13.36 5.69 11.04
CA GLN A 10 -14.19 6.89 11.01
C GLN A 10 -13.60 8.10 11.78
N LEU A 11 -12.57 7.85 12.60
CA LEU A 11 -11.78 8.88 13.28
C LEU A 11 -10.77 9.57 12.34
N TYR A 12 -10.56 9.04 11.13
CA TYR A 12 -9.78 9.70 10.10
C TYR A 12 -10.58 10.87 9.53
N GLN A 13 -10.28 12.08 9.99
CA GLN A 13 -10.59 13.27 9.22
C GLN A 13 -9.49 13.38 8.16
N GLY A 14 -9.87 13.31 6.89
CA GLY A 14 -8.92 13.36 5.79
C GLY A 14 -7.90 14.48 5.99
N GLU A 15 -6.63 14.18 5.70
CA GLU A 15 -5.51 15.14 5.74
C GLU A 15 -5.66 16.29 4.73
N GLN A 16 -6.78 16.35 3.99
CA GLN A 16 -7.24 17.53 3.26
C GLN A 16 -7.73 18.66 4.18
N PHE A 17 -8.06 18.37 5.44
CA PHE A 17 -8.65 19.35 6.38
C PHE A 17 -7.95 19.42 7.74
N ASP A 18 -6.99 18.55 8.06
CA ASP A 18 -6.31 18.55 9.36
C ASP A 18 -5.11 19.53 9.35
N ASP A 19 -5.33 20.75 9.85
CA ASP A 19 -4.28 21.78 10.08
C ASP A 19 -3.42 21.46 11.32
N ARG A 20 -3.20 20.17 11.60
CA ARG A 20 -2.35 19.72 12.70
C ARG A 20 -0.90 19.82 12.28
N ALA A 21 -0.35 21.02 12.46
CA ALA A 21 1.06 21.38 12.32
C ALA A 21 2.06 20.46 13.07
N GLN A 22 1.60 19.55 13.94
CA GLN A 22 2.46 18.59 14.65
C GLN A 22 2.76 17.30 13.85
N TRP A 23 1.96 16.94 12.84
CA TRP A 23 2.22 15.77 11.97
C TRP A 23 2.93 16.16 10.67
N HIS A 24 2.75 17.41 10.24
CA HIS A 24 3.39 17.97 9.07
C HIS A 24 4.46 18.96 9.52
N ALA A 25 5.72 18.52 9.57
CA ALA A 25 6.88 19.41 9.64
C ALA A 25 7.02 20.24 8.33
N GLY A 26 6.00 21.04 7.98
CA GLY A 26 5.98 21.93 6.82
C GLY A 26 5.46 21.36 5.49
N ASN A 27 4.84 20.18 5.45
CA ASN A 27 4.59 19.44 4.19
C ASN A 27 3.17 19.51 3.59
N GLY A 28 2.30 20.44 4.00
CA GLY A 28 1.01 20.72 3.32
C GLY A 28 -0.02 19.56 3.33
N PRO A 29 -1.23 19.78 2.75
CA PRO A 29 -2.32 18.81 2.78
C PRO A 29 -2.06 17.60 1.87
N VAL A 30 -2.51 16.41 2.28
CA VAL A 30 -2.42 15.19 1.45
C VAL A 30 -3.37 15.29 0.27
N ARG A 31 -2.83 15.11 -0.94
CA ARG A 31 -3.59 15.11 -2.19
C ARG A 31 -4.12 13.72 -2.50
N TYR A 32 -5.42 13.62 -2.78
CA TYR A 32 -6.03 12.43 -3.35
C TYR A 32 -5.78 12.38 -4.86
N LEU A 33 -5.44 11.20 -5.36
CA LEU A 33 -5.31 10.96 -6.79
C LEU A 33 -6.69 10.73 -7.41
N ASP A 34 -6.90 11.27 -8.60
CA ASP A 34 -8.06 10.93 -9.43
C ASP A 34 -7.89 9.54 -10.10
N ALA A 35 -8.93 9.09 -10.81
CA ALA A 35 -8.91 7.77 -11.44
C ALA A 35 -7.79 7.61 -12.50
N ILE A 36 -7.43 8.68 -13.20
CA ILE A 36 -6.39 8.67 -14.24
C ILE A 36 -5.00 8.70 -13.60
N GLU A 37 -4.82 9.52 -12.58
CA GLU A 37 -3.57 9.63 -11.84
C GLU A 37 -3.21 8.32 -11.14
N ARG A 38 -4.19 7.61 -10.57
CA ARG A 38 -3.99 6.27 -9.96
C ARG A 38 -3.49 5.24 -10.95
N LEU A 39 -3.86 5.34 -12.22
CA LEU A 39 -3.42 4.38 -13.23
C LEU A 39 -1.90 4.36 -13.36
N GLN A 40 -1.22 5.48 -13.12
CA GLN A 40 0.25 5.54 -13.17
C GLN A 40 0.93 4.66 -12.13
N TYR A 41 0.21 4.31 -11.05
CA TYR A 41 0.70 3.50 -9.94
C TYR A 41 0.17 2.07 -9.95
N ARG A 42 -0.59 1.70 -10.99
CA ARG A 42 -1.19 0.37 -11.09
C ARG A 42 -0.10 -0.67 -11.33
N ILE A 43 -0.13 -1.72 -10.53
CA ILE A 43 0.78 -2.84 -10.66
C ILE A 43 0.08 -3.98 -11.39
N ARG A 44 0.76 -4.53 -12.39
CA ARG A 44 0.32 -5.71 -13.12
C ARG A 44 1.03 -6.94 -12.59
N ILE A 45 0.26 -7.98 -12.28
CA ILE A 45 0.77 -9.30 -11.88
C ILE A 45 0.77 -10.19 -13.13
N ALA A 46 1.95 -10.64 -13.57
CA ALA A 46 2.06 -11.50 -14.74
C ALA A 46 3.34 -12.34 -14.69
N GLY A 47 3.23 -13.63 -15.03
CA GLY A 47 4.38 -14.54 -15.09
C GLY A 47 5.08 -14.74 -13.74
N GLY A 48 4.35 -14.63 -12.63
CA GLY A 48 4.91 -14.72 -11.27
C GLY A 48 5.76 -13.52 -10.86
N LEU A 49 5.60 -12.37 -11.52
CA LEU A 49 6.31 -11.12 -11.21
C LEU A 49 5.37 -9.92 -11.18
N LEU A 50 5.81 -8.89 -10.46
CA LEU A 50 5.17 -7.58 -10.39
C LEU A 50 5.80 -6.63 -11.42
N TRP A 51 4.93 -5.97 -12.18
CA TRP A 51 5.31 -5.05 -13.25
C TRP A 51 4.65 -3.70 -13.03
N ASP A 52 5.39 -2.63 -13.28
CA ASP A 52 4.82 -1.28 -13.34
C ASP A 52 4.03 -1.07 -14.66
N VAL A 53 3.40 0.09 -14.79
CA VAL A 53 2.65 0.46 -16.00
C VAL A 53 3.50 0.71 -17.24
N THR A 54 4.81 0.92 -17.06
CA THR A 54 5.76 1.09 -18.18
C THR A 54 6.14 -0.26 -18.79
N GLY A 55 5.84 -1.37 -18.11
CA GLY A 55 6.24 -2.71 -18.50
C GLY A 55 7.61 -3.11 -17.95
N THR A 56 8.14 -2.36 -16.97
CA THR A 56 9.38 -2.68 -16.27
C THR A 56 9.05 -3.52 -15.03
N GLN A 57 9.96 -4.40 -14.64
CA GLN A 57 9.84 -5.12 -13.37
C GLN A 57 9.84 -4.11 -12.22
N LEU A 58 8.89 -4.27 -11.31
CA LEU A 58 8.76 -3.37 -10.18
C LEU A 58 9.98 -3.52 -9.26
N ASP A 59 10.59 -2.40 -8.88
CA ASP A 59 11.73 -2.39 -7.98
C ASP A 59 11.60 -1.22 -7.00
N THR A 60 11.41 -1.54 -5.72
CA THR A 60 11.26 -0.55 -4.65
C THR A 60 12.57 -0.26 -3.94
N SER A 61 13.66 -0.95 -4.27
CA SER A 61 14.93 -0.84 -3.54
C SER A 61 15.59 0.55 -3.63
N ASN A 62 15.33 1.31 -4.70
CA ASN A 62 15.74 2.71 -4.81
C ASN A 62 15.09 3.63 -3.76
N GLY A 63 13.99 3.19 -3.15
CA GLY A 63 13.32 3.86 -2.06
C GLY A 63 13.82 3.48 -0.67
N GLY A 64 14.79 2.55 -0.57
CA GLY A 64 15.15 1.85 0.67
C GLY A 64 14.44 0.50 0.78
N LEU A 65 15.06 -0.45 1.47
CA LEU A 65 14.44 -1.72 1.86
C LEU A 65 14.43 -1.76 3.39
N GLY A 66 13.31 -2.09 4.03
CA GLY A 66 13.31 -2.22 5.49
C GLY A 66 13.34 -0.89 6.28
N SER A 67 13.90 -0.98 7.49
CA SER A 67 14.11 0.10 8.46
C SER A 67 15.21 1.11 8.09
N ASP A 68 15.66 1.11 6.84
CA ASP A 68 16.54 2.14 6.31
C ASP A 68 15.90 3.51 6.54
N ALA A 69 16.70 4.57 6.66
CA ALA A 69 16.22 5.94 6.90
C ALA A 69 15.15 6.39 5.88
N MET A 70 15.00 5.66 4.77
CA MET A 70 14.05 5.93 3.71
C MET A 70 12.73 5.14 3.83
N GLY A 71 12.62 4.02 4.55
CA GLY A 71 11.34 3.31 4.79
C GLY A 71 10.82 2.44 3.62
N HIS A 72 9.71 1.72 3.84
CA HIS A 72 9.09 0.80 2.89
C HIS A 72 8.15 1.48 1.89
N ALA A 73 7.98 0.93 0.68
CA ALA A 73 6.95 1.41 -0.25
C ALA A 73 5.54 1.08 0.24
N ILE A 74 4.57 1.95 -0.05
CA ILE A 74 3.17 1.73 0.34
C ILE A 74 2.38 1.06 -0.80
N TYR A 75 1.43 0.20 -0.43
CA TYR A 75 0.49 -0.41 -1.37
C TYR A 75 -0.96 -0.30 -0.93
N VAL A 76 -1.85 -0.35 -1.91
CA VAL A 76 -3.29 -0.50 -1.72
C VAL A 76 -3.82 -1.53 -2.71
N LEU A 77 -4.56 -2.52 -2.20
CA LEU A 77 -5.39 -3.42 -2.98
C LEU A 77 -6.85 -2.97 -2.83
N ASP A 78 -7.47 -2.53 -3.91
CA ASP A 78 -8.88 -2.11 -3.88
C ASP A 78 -9.84 -3.31 -3.80
N ALA A 79 -11.13 -3.03 -3.60
CA ALA A 79 -12.19 -4.03 -3.53
C ALA A 79 -12.34 -4.88 -4.82
N MET A 80 -11.84 -4.39 -5.95
CA MET A 80 -11.88 -5.07 -7.24
C MET A 80 -10.61 -5.90 -7.52
N GLY A 81 -9.65 -5.91 -6.59
CA GLY A 81 -8.37 -6.61 -6.75
C GLY A 81 -7.34 -5.85 -7.58
N ASN A 82 -7.53 -4.55 -7.82
CA ASN A 82 -6.51 -3.72 -8.43
C ASN A 82 -5.46 -3.36 -7.38
N LEU A 83 -4.21 -3.68 -7.70
CA LEU A 83 -3.05 -3.37 -6.87
C LEU A 83 -2.43 -2.04 -7.32
N TYR A 84 -2.21 -1.15 -6.37
CA TYR A 84 -1.48 0.10 -6.56
C TYR A 84 -0.29 0.14 -5.62
N CYS A 85 0.86 0.62 -6.10
CA CYS A 85 2.07 0.79 -5.32
C CYS A 85 2.76 2.10 -5.73
N SER A 86 3.35 2.81 -4.76
CA SER A 86 4.08 4.06 -5.06
C SER A 86 5.29 3.83 -5.98
N GLY A 87 5.83 2.60 -6.02
CA GLY A 87 6.91 2.16 -6.91
C GLY A 87 8.29 2.73 -6.59
N VAL A 88 8.35 3.97 -6.15
CA VAL A 88 9.54 4.65 -5.61
C VAL A 88 9.11 5.36 -4.34
N HIS A 89 9.92 5.31 -3.28
CA HIS A 89 9.55 5.95 -2.02
C HIS A 89 9.58 7.49 -2.18
N GLN A 90 8.42 8.10 -2.36
CA GLN A 90 8.25 9.55 -2.34
C GLN A 90 7.81 9.97 -0.94
N TYR A 91 8.78 10.06 -0.04
CA TYR A 91 8.55 10.51 1.34
C TYR A 91 7.75 11.83 1.33
N TYR A 92 6.77 11.93 2.24
CA TYR A 92 5.97 13.13 2.52
C TYR A 92 4.97 13.60 1.45
N ARG A 93 4.76 12.85 0.34
CA ARG A 93 3.77 13.24 -0.68
C ARG A 93 2.61 12.27 -0.88
N PHE A 94 2.77 11.01 -0.48
CA PHE A 94 1.79 9.96 -0.71
C PHE A 94 1.51 9.17 0.57
N HIS A 95 0.23 9.07 0.91
CA HIS A 95 -0.28 8.25 2.00
C HIS A 95 -1.18 7.16 1.43
N HIS A 96 -1.48 6.07 2.17
CA HIS A 96 -2.38 5.01 1.70
C HIS A 96 -3.75 5.56 1.23
N SER A 97 -4.25 6.60 1.90
CA SER A 97 -5.48 7.29 1.55
C SER A 97 -5.43 8.00 0.19
N SER A 98 -4.24 8.40 -0.30
CA SER A 98 -4.04 9.06 -1.60
C SER A 98 -4.53 8.20 -2.78
N PHE A 99 -4.39 6.87 -2.69
CA PHE A 99 -4.73 5.95 -3.79
C PHE A 99 -6.22 5.71 -3.98
N VAL A 100 -7.01 5.83 -2.92
CA VAL A 100 -8.42 5.38 -2.94
C VAL A 100 -9.40 6.44 -2.46
N ALA A 101 -8.91 7.63 -2.06
CA ALA A 101 -9.74 8.73 -1.56
C ALA A 101 -10.72 8.30 -0.45
N GLY A 102 -10.26 7.41 0.44
CA GLY A 102 -11.05 6.89 1.55
C GLY A 102 -12.00 5.74 1.23
N ALA A 103 -12.01 5.22 0.00
CA ALA A 103 -12.82 4.06 -0.36
C ALA A 103 -12.34 2.77 0.35
N PRO A 104 -13.23 1.80 0.61
CA PRO A 104 -12.84 0.52 1.19
C PRO A 104 -11.76 -0.19 0.39
N VAL A 105 -10.81 -0.81 1.08
CA VAL A 105 -9.67 -1.54 0.49
C VAL A 105 -9.74 -3.01 0.88
N ALA A 106 -9.39 -3.92 -0.02
CA ALA A 106 -9.23 -5.32 0.33
C ALA A 106 -8.05 -5.51 1.29
N CYS A 107 -6.94 -4.81 1.04
CA CYS A 107 -5.79 -4.75 1.94
C CYS A 107 -4.97 -3.48 1.64
N ALA A 108 -4.19 -3.03 2.61
CA ALA A 108 -3.25 -1.92 2.48
C ALA A 108 -2.12 -2.11 3.49
N GLY A 109 -0.93 -1.64 3.15
CA GLY A 109 0.23 -1.76 4.02
C GLY A 109 1.50 -1.30 3.35
N GLU A 110 2.61 -1.90 3.76
CA GLU A 110 3.93 -1.70 3.19
C GLU A 110 4.36 -2.94 2.39
N ILE A 111 5.12 -2.72 1.33
CA ILE A 111 5.58 -3.73 0.37
C ILE A 111 7.01 -3.43 -0.03
N ASP A 112 7.85 -4.46 -0.13
CA ASP A 112 9.13 -4.36 -0.83
C ASP A 112 9.19 -5.37 -1.97
N VAL A 113 9.73 -4.91 -3.11
CA VAL A 113 9.82 -5.68 -4.35
C VAL A 113 11.20 -5.46 -4.97
N LEU A 114 11.86 -6.53 -5.36
CA LEU A 114 13.18 -6.48 -6.00
C LEU A 114 13.13 -7.26 -7.31
N SER A 115 13.46 -6.60 -8.44
CA SER A 115 13.35 -7.22 -9.78
C SER A 115 11.99 -7.91 -10.03
N GLY A 116 10.90 -7.30 -9.57
CA GLY A 116 9.54 -7.83 -9.69
C GLY A 116 9.17 -8.94 -8.71
N MET A 117 10.11 -9.42 -7.87
CA MET A 117 9.85 -10.43 -6.85
C MET A 117 9.43 -9.76 -5.55
N LEU A 118 8.34 -10.26 -4.95
CA LEU A 118 7.86 -9.80 -3.65
C LEU A 118 8.80 -10.33 -2.55
N ILE A 119 9.39 -9.43 -1.77
CA ILE A 119 10.37 -9.78 -0.72
C ILE A 119 9.89 -9.41 0.69
N TYR A 120 8.97 -8.46 0.81
CA TYR A 120 8.36 -8.07 2.08
C TYR A 120 6.93 -7.63 1.88
N LEU A 121 6.06 -7.95 2.84
CA LEU A 121 4.67 -7.53 2.84
C LEU A 121 4.11 -7.47 4.26
N ASN A 122 3.40 -6.37 4.58
CA ASN A 122 2.67 -6.24 5.83
C ASN A 122 1.28 -5.58 5.65
N ASN A 123 0.53 -5.41 6.73
CA ASN A 123 -0.76 -4.68 6.79
C ASN A 123 -0.68 -3.30 7.46
N ARG A 124 0.53 -2.75 7.63
CA ARG A 124 0.76 -1.47 8.31
C ARG A 124 0.35 -0.29 7.41
N SER A 125 -0.88 0.16 7.59
CA SER A 125 -1.51 1.17 6.70
C SER A 125 -2.05 2.40 7.42
N GLY A 126 -1.70 2.57 8.70
CA GLY A 126 -2.25 3.63 9.54
C GLY A 126 -3.75 3.44 9.78
N HIS A 127 -4.59 4.13 9.02
CA HIS A 127 -6.03 4.24 9.30
C HIS A 127 -6.92 3.18 8.64
N TYR A 128 -6.41 2.38 7.71
CA TYR A 128 -7.20 1.29 7.12
C TYR A 128 -7.22 0.03 8.00
N LEU A 129 -6.18 -0.18 8.81
CA LEU A 129 -6.02 -1.30 9.74
C LEU A 129 -6.62 -2.63 9.22
N PRO A 130 -6.23 -3.10 8.02
CA PRO A 130 -6.73 -4.37 7.51
C PRO A 130 -6.29 -5.49 8.45
N SER A 131 -7.20 -6.38 8.77
CA SER A 131 -6.98 -7.51 9.68
C SER A 131 -5.97 -8.52 9.14
N THR A 132 -5.44 -9.39 10.01
CA THR A 132 -4.67 -10.59 9.60
C THR A 132 -5.39 -11.38 8.49
N LEU A 133 -6.71 -11.51 8.58
CA LEU A 133 -7.48 -12.28 7.59
C LEU A 133 -7.40 -11.65 6.20
N GLN A 134 -7.40 -10.31 6.13
CA GLN A 134 -7.27 -9.56 4.88
C GLN A 134 -5.87 -9.69 4.29
N LEU A 135 -4.85 -9.57 5.13
CA LEU A 135 -3.46 -9.79 4.73
C LEU A 135 -3.25 -11.21 4.18
N ARG A 136 -3.80 -12.22 4.86
CA ARG A 136 -3.76 -13.62 4.39
C ARG A 136 -4.49 -13.80 3.06
N GLN A 137 -5.70 -13.23 2.91
CA GLN A 137 -6.42 -13.27 1.64
C GLN A 137 -5.64 -12.61 0.51
N PHE A 138 -4.94 -11.51 0.79
CA PHE A 138 -4.09 -10.88 -0.20
C PHE A 138 -2.92 -11.79 -0.61
N CYS A 139 -2.23 -12.44 0.32
CA CYS A 139 -1.19 -13.42 -0.02
C CYS A 139 -1.74 -14.59 -0.84
N GLU A 140 -2.91 -15.13 -0.49
CA GLU A 140 -3.52 -16.22 -1.27
C GLU A 140 -3.90 -15.76 -2.69
N TYR A 141 -4.38 -14.52 -2.83
CA TYR A 141 -4.61 -13.91 -4.13
C TYR A 141 -3.31 -13.82 -4.95
N LEU A 142 -2.22 -13.32 -4.36
CA LEU A 142 -0.91 -13.26 -5.02
C LEU A 142 -0.40 -14.64 -5.44
N ARG A 143 -0.49 -15.64 -4.54
CA ARG A 143 -0.11 -17.04 -4.83
C ARG A 143 -0.94 -17.63 -5.97
N SER A 144 -2.24 -17.35 -6.03
CA SER A 144 -3.10 -17.79 -7.13
C SER A 144 -2.68 -17.22 -8.49
N MET A 145 -1.96 -16.10 -8.48
CA MET A 145 -1.40 -15.43 -9.66
C MET A 145 0.06 -15.81 -9.93
N GLY A 146 0.61 -16.77 -9.18
CA GLY A 146 1.97 -17.29 -9.34
C GLY A 146 3.05 -16.48 -8.63
N ILE A 147 2.68 -15.52 -7.76
CA ILE A 147 3.63 -14.78 -6.94
C ILE A 147 3.92 -15.57 -5.67
N GLU A 148 5.21 -15.79 -5.37
CA GLU A 148 5.61 -16.29 -4.06
C GLU A 148 5.37 -15.18 -3.01
N CYS A 149 4.53 -15.47 -2.01
CA CYS A 149 4.34 -14.56 -0.87
C CYS A 149 5.38 -14.93 0.21
N PRO A 150 6.28 -14.01 0.60
CA PRO A 150 7.20 -14.22 1.72
C PRO A 150 6.43 -14.33 3.04
N ASP A 151 7.13 -14.60 4.14
CA ASP A 151 6.55 -14.46 5.47
C ASP A 151 6.07 -13.02 5.66
N VAL A 152 4.81 -12.87 6.04
CA VAL A 152 4.17 -11.56 6.20
C VAL A 152 4.25 -11.10 7.63
N GLU A 153 4.56 -9.82 7.81
CA GLU A 153 4.47 -9.18 9.12
C GLU A 153 3.07 -8.63 9.35
N ASN A 154 2.54 -8.89 10.53
CA ASN A 154 1.16 -8.54 10.86
C ASN A 154 1.12 -7.58 12.05
N PHE A 155 0.41 -6.47 11.87
CA PHE A 155 0.29 -5.36 12.81
C PHE A 155 -1.15 -5.21 13.33
N ASP A 156 -1.84 -6.34 13.57
CA ASP A 156 -3.16 -6.33 14.17
C ASP A 156 -3.11 -5.66 15.56
N GLY A 157 -3.70 -4.46 15.67
CA GLY A 157 -3.92 -3.81 16.96
C GLY A 157 -2.72 -3.09 17.57
N ASP A 158 -1.67 -2.79 16.80
CA ASP A 158 -0.51 -2.02 17.30
C ASP A 158 -0.78 -0.50 17.35
N PHE A 159 -1.75 -0.14 18.18
CA PHE A 159 -1.76 1.10 18.95
C PHE A 159 -1.82 0.70 20.42
N GLN A 160 -0.76 0.05 20.93
CA GLN A 160 -0.55 0.05 22.37
C GLN A 160 0.08 1.38 22.78
N SER A 161 -0.76 2.18 23.46
CA SER A 161 -0.48 3.31 24.36
C SER A 161 0.26 4.53 23.82
#